data_AF-A0A7Y0LBL9-F1
#
_entry.id   AF-A0A7Y0LBL9-F1
#
_cell.length_a   1.000
_cell.length_b   1.000
_cell.length_c   1.000
_cell.angle_alpha   90.00
_cell.angle_beta   90.00
_cell.angle_gamma   90.00
#
_symmetry.space_group_name_H-M   'P 1'
#
loop_
_entity.id
_entity.type
_entity.pdbx_description
1 polymer ?
#
loop_
_entity_poly.entity_id
_entity_poly.type
_entity_poly.pdbx_seq_one_letter_code
_entity_poly.pdbx_strand_id
1 'polypeptide(L)'
;MSVVYEDVKRFCDEVSKTNQGNVLSSLLEHFDAPQNHILNLFNQWREESNTGDSSVLAVSEHVINQINTELNQAVSSALARSLSQIEQGKQVEQHLATEHTQLQEEIAKAKARISELSGTIEQTNLAHTQALAELTEQAQQKLATTIESHHSELEAQNQKHQQVMNNFTRDRDDTVSGLKQELRTVKESAEQRKTEAIENITTQLTQELKQTKEALGSQVNQLTEELSAVKASAEHNQAEAVERVTNQLTSELTQTKEALNAQVSQITQELAAVKESSEQSKSEAIENVTNQLTQEFTQSNEALASQVTQLTDELTNIKQVQEEKLTRLIDSHQTEINQLKQSNEELANTLNQEHSDALAQINERHSNQLSDATQGSDVVINELNKEVAEQNEKISSLNHDLSQSTQQVAKLEQSLTEQTQQLEQRTQQSESSGDVIAQLQQSISEAAEKISTLEKELATAIQSHEEDKTSFAKQQSEYSEADAKVSSAEQRVIELQNENTKLTSQMDFVKNNSISTVERLTQKSEQAMSKVRELENLLTQEKANGQDAKEARVKLKEQIEFMKHNQTTTFERLTNTAERANAKVKELEAKLAELGG
;
A
#
# COMPACT_ATOMS: atom_id res chain seq x y z
N MET A 1 17.74 69.89 82.68
CA MET A 1 18.44 68.61 82.96
C MET A 1 19.69 68.59 82.10
N SER A 2 20.84 68.15 82.61
CA SER A 2 22.08 68.13 81.82
C SER A 2 21.98 67.04 80.75
N VAL A 3 21.85 67.43 79.48
CA VAL A 3 21.92 66.48 78.35
C VAL A 3 23.34 65.91 78.29
N VAL A 4 23.45 64.60 78.45
CA VAL A 4 24.71 63.84 78.41
C VAL A 4 24.85 63.09 77.09
N TYR A 5 26.09 62.83 76.68
CA TYR A 5 26.45 62.27 75.37
C TYR A 5 25.69 60.99 75.01
N GLU A 6 25.53 60.07 75.95
CA GLU A 6 24.81 58.81 75.78
C GLU A 6 23.36 58.97 75.30
N ASP A 7 22.65 60.02 75.74
CA ASP A 7 21.27 60.25 75.33
C ASP A 7 21.20 60.75 73.87
N VAL A 8 22.16 61.59 73.46
CA VAL A 8 22.30 62.08 72.08
C VAL A 8 22.73 60.95 71.14
N LYS A 9 23.69 60.11 71.56
CA LYS A 9 24.17 58.96 70.79
C LYS A 9 23.07 57.94 70.54
N ARG A 10 22.29 57.58 71.58
CA ARG A 10 21.19 56.62 71.46
C ARG A 10 20.08 57.12 70.52
N PHE A 11 19.77 58.41 70.59
CA PHE A 11 18.80 59.05 69.69
C PHE A 11 19.31 59.05 68.23
N CYS A 12 20.57 59.43 67.98
CA CYS A 12 21.14 59.42 66.64
C CYS A 12 21.19 58.02 66.01
N ASP A 13 21.61 57.00 66.77
CA ASP A 13 21.66 55.61 66.29
C ASP A 13 20.27 55.03 65.95
N GLU A 14 19.22 55.48 66.67
CA GLU A 14 17.83 55.06 66.44
C GLU A 14 17.21 55.75 65.21
N VAL A 15 17.47 57.04 65.04
CA VAL A 15 17.03 57.81 63.86
C VAL A 15 17.78 57.39 62.59
N SER A 16 19.06 57.02 62.67
CA SER A 16 19.81 56.51 61.50
C SER A 16 19.31 55.15 60.98
N LYS A 17 18.61 54.35 61.79
CA LYS A 17 18.05 53.04 61.36
C LYS A 17 16.71 53.14 60.65
N THR A 18 15.97 54.25 60.79
CA THR A 18 14.61 54.39 60.26
C THR A 18 14.56 54.96 58.85
N ASN A 19 15.70 55.29 58.24
CA ASN A 19 15.82 55.83 56.87
C ASN A 19 14.93 57.06 56.58
N GLN A 20 14.57 57.80 57.63
CA GLN A 20 13.85 59.08 57.54
C GLN A 20 14.86 60.22 57.78
N GLY A 21 14.80 61.25 56.93
CA GLY A 21 15.86 62.24 56.74
C GLY A 21 16.29 63.09 57.95
N ASN A 22 17.43 63.77 57.73
CA ASN A 22 18.14 64.77 58.53
C ASN A 22 18.11 64.60 60.07
N VAL A 23 18.95 63.67 60.56
CA VAL A 23 19.19 63.36 61.98
C VAL A 23 19.42 64.61 62.85
N LEU A 24 20.06 65.65 62.30
CA LEU A 24 20.40 66.88 63.04
C LEU A 24 19.18 67.74 63.37
N SER A 25 18.18 67.79 62.48
CA SER A 25 16.95 68.56 62.70
C SER A 25 16.11 67.94 63.82
N SER A 26 15.97 66.61 63.80
CA SER A 26 15.23 65.85 64.82
C SER A 26 15.91 65.92 66.20
N LEU A 27 17.25 66.00 66.23
CA LEU A 27 18.01 66.09 67.47
C LEU A 27 17.83 67.46 68.17
N LEU A 28 17.81 68.55 67.41
CA LEU A 28 17.64 69.92 67.94
C LEU A 28 16.21 70.20 68.43
N GLU A 29 15.23 69.44 67.95
CA GLU A 29 13.83 69.54 68.37
C GLU A 29 13.52 68.67 69.60
N HIS A 30 14.28 67.59 69.82
CA HIS A 30 14.05 66.64 70.91
C HIS A 30 14.69 67.03 72.26
N PHE A 31 15.80 67.75 72.24
CA PHE A 31 16.55 68.11 73.45
C PHE A 31 16.47 69.60 73.76
N ASP A 32 15.92 69.94 74.94
CA ASP A 32 15.82 71.32 75.44
C ASP A 32 17.13 71.74 76.14
N ALA A 33 18.19 71.92 75.34
CA ALA A 33 19.53 72.35 75.77
C ALA A 33 20.15 73.36 74.78
N PRO A 34 21.17 74.14 75.19
CA PRO A 34 21.80 75.12 74.30
C PRO A 34 22.33 74.44 73.03
N GLN A 35 21.96 74.96 71.85
CA GLN A 35 22.28 74.34 70.55
C GLN A 35 23.77 74.02 70.39
N ASN A 36 24.66 74.87 70.93
CA ASN A 36 26.10 74.66 70.86
C ASN A 36 26.57 73.41 71.62
N HIS A 37 25.88 73.05 72.71
CA HIS A 37 26.14 71.83 73.47
C HIS A 37 25.65 70.59 72.72
N ILE A 38 24.45 70.64 72.14
CA ILE A 38 23.89 69.55 71.33
C ILE A 38 24.73 69.32 70.06
N LEU A 39 25.18 70.39 69.40
CA LEU A 39 26.04 70.33 68.21
C LEU A 39 27.40 69.71 68.51
N ASN A 40 28.00 70.01 69.67
CA ASN A 40 29.26 69.38 70.07
C ASN A 40 29.09 67.88 70.32
N LEU A 41 28.02 67.46 71.02
CA LEU A 41 27.72 66.05 71.24
C LEU A 41 27.37 65.32 69.93
N PHE A 42 26.67 65.98 69.00
CA PHE A 42 26.36 65.44 67.67
C PHE A 42 27.62 65.28 66.80
N ASN A 43 28.52 66.26 66.81
CA ASN A 43 29.79 66.18 66.07
C ASN A 43 30.67 65.07 66.62
N GLN A 44 30.72 64.89 67.94
CA GLN A 44 31.41 63.78 68.58
C GLN A 44 30.84 62.42 68.15
N TRP A 45 29.52 62.26 68.10
CA TRP A 45 28.88 61.04 67.57
C TRP A 45 29.18 60.82 66.09
N ARG A 46 29.17 61.88 65.27
CA ARG A 46 29.45 61.81 63.84
C ARG A 46 30.89 61.39 63.55
N GLU A 47 31.85 61.87 64.33
CA GLU A 47 33.25 61.43 64.25
C GLU A 47 33.42 59.96 64.64
N GLU A 48 32.69 59.49 65.67
CA GLU A 48 32.66 58.07 66.03
C GLU A 48 32.00 57.20 64.94
N SER A 49 30.93 57.67 64.28
CA SER A 49 30.21 56.92 63.25
C SER A 49 30.93 56.89 61.88
N ASN A 50 31.87 57.80 61.62
CA ASN A 50 32.61 57.90 60.35
C ASN A 50 33.98 57.21 60.34
N THR A 51 34.34 56.46 61.40
CA THR A 51 35.63 55.74 61.49
C THR A 51 35.54 54.25 61.13
N GLY A 52 34.43 53.80 60.54
CA GLY A 52 34.26 52.43 60.01
C GLY A 52 34.16 52.40 58.49
N ASP A 53 35.20 51.83 57.85
CA ASP A 53 35.26 51.31 56.47
C ASP A 53 34.95 52.28 55.30
N SER A 54 35.99 53.02 54.91
CA SER A 54 36.10 53.64 53.58
C SER A 54 37.09 52.84 52.72
N SER A 55 36.57 52.06 51.78
CA SER A 55 37.32 51.59 50.60
C SER A 55 36.41 51.37 49.39
N VAL A 56 35.96 52.47 48.77
CA VAL A 56 35.26 52.59 47.47
C VAL A 56 35.53 54.04 47.03
N LEU A 57 36.06 54.44 45.86
CA LEU A 57 36.44 53.83 44.58
C LEU A 57 37.48 54.75 43.91
N ALA A 58 38.57 54.17 43.39
CA ALA A 58 39.26 54.71 42.23
C ALA A 58 39.03 53.71 41.08
N VAL A 59 38.12 54.03 40.18
CA VAL A 59 37.88 53.21 38.98
C VAL A 59 39.10 53.36 38.08
N SER A 60 39.99 52.37 38.11
CA SER A 60 41.14 52.33 37.21
C SER A 60 40.70 51.96 35.79
N GLU A 61 41.45 52.46 34.81
CA GLU A 61 41.38 52.18 33.37
C GLU A 61 41.23 50.68 33.02
N HIS A 62 41.60 49.78 33.95
CA HIS A 62 41.38 48.34 33.85
C HIS A 62 39.89 47.95 33.80
N VAL A 63 39.02 48.60 34.56
CA VAL A 63 37.58 48.27 34.61
C VAL A 63 36.86 48.73 33.33
N ILE A 64 37.25 49.88 32.79
CA ILE A 64 36.72 50.36 31.50
C ILE A 64 37.18 49.44 30.35
N ASN A 65 38.44 48.98 30.37
CA ASN A 65 38.94 48.01 29.39
C ASN A 65 38.28 46.63 29.55
N GLN A 66 37.97 46.20 30.77
CA GLN A 66 37.29 44.94 31.03
C GLN A 66 35.82 44.98 30.55
N ILE A 67 35.09 46.06 30.81
CA ILE A 67 33.73 46.26 30.29
C ILE A 67 33.73 46.30 28.75
N ASN A 68 34.68 47.00 28.13
CA ASN A 68 34.79 47.01 26.67
C ASN A 68 35.15 45.63 26.10
N THR A 69 35.96 44.84 26.82
CA THR A 69 36.29 43.47 26.41
C THR A 69 35.08 42.56 26.52
N GLU A 70 34.36 42.60 27.64
CA GLU A 70 33.15 41.80 27.87
C GLU A 70 32.01 42.18 26.92
N LEU A 71 31.83 43.47 26.62
CA LEU A 71 30.84 43.95 25.65
C LEU A 71 31.20 43.49 24.22
N ASN A 72 32.46 43.64 23.80
CA ASN A 72 32.91 43.16 22.50
C ASN A 72 32.81 41.62 22.38
N GLN A 73 33.05 40.90 23.47
CA GLN A 73 32.92 39.45 23.52
C GLN A 73 31.46 39.02 23.49
N ALA A 74 30.55 39.72 24.17
CA ALA A 74 29.11 39.49 24.12
C ALA A 74 28.53 39.78 22.73
N VAL A 75 28.89 40.91 22.12
CA VAL A 75 28.48 41.28 20.76
C VAL A 75 29.04 40.27 19.74
N SER A 76 30.32 39.89 19.85
CA SER A 76 30.90 38.86 18.98
C SER A 76 30.22 37.50 19.14
N SER A 77 29.85 37.13 20.37
CA SER A 77 29.13 35.88 20.65
C SER A 77 27.70 35.91 20.09
N ALA A 78 26.99 37.03 20.22
CA ALA A 78 25.65 37.20 19.67
C ALA A 78 25.67 37.21 18.13
N LEU A 79 26.66 37.89 17.53
CA LEU A 79 26.87 37.91 16.08
C LEU A 79 27.22 36.51 15.55
N ALA A 80 28.09 35.76 16.25
CA ALA A 80 28.44 34.39 15.91
C ALA A 80 27.23 33.44 16.00
N ARG A 81 26.37 33.60 17.02
CA ARG A 81 25.11 32.84 17.13
C ARG A 81 24.14 33.16 15.99
N SER A 82 23.96 34.45 15.67
CA SER A 82 23.10 34.88 14.57
C SER A 82 23.61 34.37 13.21
N LEU A 83 24.92 34.46 12.96
CA LEU A 83 25.56 33.88 11.77
C LEU A 83 25.40 32.36 11.71
N SER A 84 25.53 31.67 12.84
CA SER A 84 25.30 30.21 12.90
C SER A 84 23.84 29.84 12.62
N GLN A 85 22.87 30.64 13.09
CA GLN A 85 21.45 30.43 12.81
C GLN A 85 21.12 30.70 11.34
N ILE A 86 21.72 31.73 10.74
CA ILE A 86 21.58 32.02 9.31
C ILE A 86 22.16 30.87 8.47
N GLU A 87 23.33 30.34 8.83
CA GLU A 87 23.93 29.22 8.09
C GLU A 87 23.12 27.93 8.28
N GLN A 88 22.57 27.67 9.47
CA GLN A 88 21.63 26.57 9.68
C GLN A 88 20.35 26.73 8.84
N GLY A 89 19.77 27.95 8.80
CA GLY A 89 18.61 28.25 7.96
C GLY A 89 18.88 27.99 6.48
N LYS A 90 20.05 28.41 5.99
CA LYS A 90 20.51 28.15 4.63
C LYS A 90 20.73 26.66 4.33
N GLN A 91 21.24 25.89 5.29
CA GLN A 91 21.38 24.44 5.14
C GLN A 91 20.01 23.75 5.05
N VAL A 92 19.04 24.17 5.86
CA VAL A 92 17.65 23.67 5.79
C VAL A 92 17.01 24.02 4.45
N GLU A 93 17.19 25.26 3.98
CA GLU A 93 16.67 25.69 2.68
C GLU A 93 17.29 24.91 1.51
N GLN A 94 18.61 24.66 1.56
CA GLN A 94 19.28 23.78 0.59
C GLN A 94 18.77 22.33 0.64
N HIS A 95 18.53 21.81 1.84
CA HIS A 95 17.99 20.45 2.00
C HIS A 95 16.58 20.35 1.41
N LEU A 96 15.70 21.28 1.72
CA LEU A 96 14.34 21.35 1.17
C LEU A 96 14.34 21.54 -0.35
N ALA A 97 15.25 22.36 -0.89
CA ALA A 97 15.41 22.53 -2.34
C ALA A 97 15.88 21.23 -3.02
N THR A 98 16.77 20.48 -2.37
CA THR A 98 17.25 19.18 -2.87
C THR A 98 16.12 18.14 -2.83
N GLU A 99 15.37 18.08 -1.74
CA GLU A 99 14.26 17.14 -1.56
C GLU A 99 13.10 17.44 -2.53
N HIS A 100 12.78 18.73 -2.75
CA HIS A 100 11.83 19.14 -3.78
C HIS A 100 12.29 18.71 -5.18
N THR A 101 13.59 18.83 -5.47
CA THR A 101 14.14 18.40 -6.77
C THR A 101 14.02 16.89 -6.95
N GLN A 102 14.30 16.11 -5.91
CA GLN A 102 14.13 14.65 -5.92
C GLN A 102 12.65 14.25 -6.11
N LEU A 103 11.73 14.91 -5.41
CA LEU A 103 10.30 14.65 -5.57
C LEU A 103 9.81 14.98 -6.99
N GLN A 104 10.30 16.07 -7.59
CA GLN A 104 9.99 16.39 -9.00
C GLN A 104 10.52 15.33 -9.96
N GLU A 105 11.72 14.80 -9.70
CA GLU A 105 12.30 13.72 -10.51
C GLU A 105 11.50 12.42 -10.39
N GLU A 106 11.08 12.04 -9.18
CA GLU A 106 10.25 10.85 -8.97
C GLU A 106 8.85 11.01 -9.58
N ILE A 107 8.26 12.21 -9.52
CA ILE A 107 7.00 12.51 -10.23
C ILE A 107 7.20 12.38 -11.75
N ALA A 108 8.33 12.85 -12.29
CA ALA A 108 8.63 12.70 -13.72
C ALA A 108 8.78 11.23 -14.12
N LYS A 109 9.49 10.42 -13.32
CA LYS A 109 9.62 8.96 -13.51
C LYS A 109 8.27 8.26 -13.44
N ALA A 110 7.43 8.59 -12.46
CA ALA A 110 6.09 8.03 -12.33
C ALA A 110 5.21 8.37 -13.54
N LYS A 111 5.25 9.62 -14.03
CA LYS A 111 4.53 10.02 -15.25
C LYS A 111 5.01 9.26 -16.49
N ALA A 112 6.32 9.10 -16.65
CA ALA A 112 6.88 8.31 -17.75
C ALA A 112 6.41 6.85 -17.70
N ARG A 113 6.43 6.25 -16.50
CA ARG A 113 5.95 4.87 -16.27
C ARG A 113 4.47 4.71 -16.58
N ILE A 114 3.62 5.66 -16.17
CA ILE A 114 2.18 5.67 -16.49
C ILE A 114 1.95 5.76 -18.00
N SER A 115 2.74 6.59 -18.71
CA SER A 115 2.65 6.69 -20.17
C SER A 115 3.06 5.40 -20.87
N GLU A 116 4.13 4.75 -20.41
CA GLU A 116 4.61 3.47 -20.94
C GLU A 116 3.58 2.34 -20.72
N LEU A 117 3.03 2.24 -19.51
CA LEU A 117 1.96 1.28 -19.19
C LEU A 117 0.70 1.53 -20.01
N SER A 118 0.30 2.78 -20.21
CA SER A 118 -0.86 3.13 -21.04
C SER A 118 -0.66 2.69 -22.49
N GLY A 119 0.52 2.93 -23.07
CA GLY A 119 0.85 2.45 -24.42
C GLY A 119 0.87 0.93 -24.52
N THR A 120 1.36 0.24 -23.48
CA THR A 120 1.35 -1.23 -23.42
C THR A 120 -0.07 -1.79 -23.35
N ILE A 121 -0.94 -1.17 -22.55
CA ILE A 121 -2.37 -1.54 -22.46
C ILE A 121 -3.05 -1.34 -23.81
N GLU A 122 -2.78 -0.23 -24.50
CA GLU A 122 -3.37 0.08 -25.80
C GLU A 122 -2.92 -0.91 -26.87
N GLN A 123 -1.63 -1.26 -26.92
CA GLN A 123 -1.11 -2.32 -27.79
C GLN A 123 -1.71 -3.70 -27.48
N THR A 124 -1.83 -4.04 -26.20
CA THR A 124 -2.39 -5.33 -25.78
C THR A 124 -3.87 -5.44 -26.16
N ASN A 125 -4.63 -4.36 -25.97
CA ASN A 125 -6.04 -4.31 -26.38
C ASN A 125 -6.18 -4.41 -27.91
N LEU A 126 -5.31 -3.76 -28.68
CA LEU A 126 -5.29 -3.88 -30.13
C LEU A 126 -5.00 -5.32 -30.57
N ALA A 127 -3.97 -5.95 -29.97
CA ALA A 127 -3.60 -7.34 -30.26
C ALA A 127 -4.72 -8.33 -29.89
N HIS A 128 -5.37 -8.16 -28.74
CA HIS A 128 -6.53 -8.98 -28.37
C HIS A 128 -7.70 -8.79 -29.32
N THR A 129 -7.97 -7.55 -29.75
CA THR A 129 -9.06 -7.27 -30.69
C THR A 129 -8.79 -7.92 -32.05
N GLN A 130 -7.55 -7.88 -32.53
CA GLN A 130 -7.13 -8.54 -33.76
C GLN A 130 -7.22 -10.06 -33.65
N ALA A 131 -6.71 -10.64 -32.55
CA ALA A 131 -6.79 -12.08 -32.32
C ALA A 131 -8.24 -12.58 -32.25
N LEU A 132 -9.14 -11.82 -31.62
CA LEU A 132 -10.58 -12.14 -31.60
C LEU A 132 -11.21 -12.07 -32.99
N ALA A 133 -10.83 -11.09 -33.80
CA ALA A 133 -11.31 -10.98 -35.18
C ALA A 133 -10.84 -12.18 -36.03
N GLU A 134 -9.56 -12.55 -35.96
CA GLU A 134 -9.01 -13.72 -36.66
C GLU A 134 -9.67 -15.03 -36.21
N LEU A 135 -9.90 -15.20 -34.90
CA LEU A 135 -10.54 -16.40 -34.37
C LEU A 135 -12.01 -16.51 -34.82
N THR A 136 -12.69 -15.37 -34.91
CA THR A 136 -14.06 -15.29 -35.44
C THR A 136 -14.11 -15.63 -36.92
N GLU A 137 -13.17 -15.12 -37.72
CA GLU A 137 -13.06 -15.40 -39.15
C GLU A 137 -12.72 -16.88 -39.41
N GLN A 138 -11.77 -17.45 -38.66
CA GLN A 138 -11.45 -18.88 -38.74
C GLN A 138 -12.65 -19.76 -38.36
N ALA A 139 -13.41 -19.38 -37.32
CA ALA A 139 -14.61 -20.09 -36.93
C ALA A 139 -15.69 -20.02 -38.04
N GLN A 140 -15.87 -18.86 -38.67
CA GLN A 140 -16.79 -18.69 -39.80
C GLN A 140 -16.37 -19.51 -41.03
N GLN A 141 -15.07 -19.54 -41.37
CA GLN A 141 -14.55 -20.38 -42.46
C GLN A 141 -14.72 -21.88 -42.18
N LYS A 142 -14.40 -22.34 -40.97
CA LYS A 142 -14.64 -23.74 -40.58
C LYS A 142 -16.11 -24.10 -40.64
N LEU A 143 -17.00 -23.21 -40.20
CA LEU A 143 -18.44 -23.43 -40.29
C LEU A 143 -18.90 -23.50 -41.75
N ALA A 144 -18.44 -22.57 -42.61
CA ALA A 144 -18.78 -22.56 -44.04
C ALA A 144 -18.31 -23.82 -44.76
N THR A 145 -17.07 -24.24 -44.54
CA THR A 145 -16.52 -25.47 -45.14
C THR A 145 -17.23 -26.73 -44.64
N THR A 146 -17.62 -26.77 -43.37
CA THR A 146 -18.42 -27.88 -42.82
C THR A 146 -19.81 -27.93 -43.46
N ILE A 147 -20.47 -26.77 -43.61
CA ILE A 147 -21.77 -26.67 -44.28
C ILE A 147 -21.67 -27.15 -45.73
N GLU A 148 -20.62 -26.73 -46.46
CA GLU A 148 -20.41 -27.10 -47.86
C GLU A 148 -20.08 -28.60 -48.03
N SER A 149 -19.32 -29.18 -47.09
CA SER A 149 -19.08 -30.63 -47.02
C SER A 149 -20.37 -31.41 -46.80
N HIS A 150 -21.17 -31.03 -45.80
CA HIS A 150 -22.45 -31.68 -45.54
C HIS A 150 -23.43 -31.51 -46.71
N HIS A 151 -23.43 -30.35 -47.38
CA HIS A 151 -24.26 -30.13 -48.56
C HIS A 151 -23.86 -31.09 -49.70
N SER A 152 -22.57 -31.24 -49.95
CA SER A 152 -22.04 -32.16 -50.96
C SER A 152 -22.37 -33.63 -50.64
N GLU A 153 -22.25 -34.04 -49.38
CA GLU A 153 -22.64 -35.39 -48.95
C GLU A 153 -24.14 -35.65 -49.12
N LEU A 154 -24.96 -34.65 -48.78
CA LEU A 154 -26.42 -34.76 -48.90
C LEU A 154 -26.84 -34.84 -50.37
N GLU A 155 -26.18 -34.10 -51.25
CA GLU A 155 -26.41 -34.17 -52.70
C GLU A 155 -25.93 -35.51 -53.30
N ALA A 156 -24.77 -36.03 -52.88
CA ALA A 156 -24.30 -37.36 -53.27
C ALA A 156 -25.25 -38.47 -52.79
N GLN A 157 -25.78 -38.37 -51.56
CA GLN A 157 -26.76 -39.30 -51.03
C GLN A 157 -28.08 -39.22 -51.81
N ASN A 158 -28.53 -38.01 -52.17
CA ASN A 158 -29.73 -37.82 -52.97
C ASN A 158 -29.58 -38.41 -54.37
N GLN A 159 -28.43 -38.22 -55.04
CA GLN A 159 -28.11 -38.85 -56.31
C GLN A 159 -28.09 -40.38 -56.22
N LYS A 160 -27.49 -40.93 -55.16
CA LYS A 160 -27.47 -42.39 -54.91
C LYS A 160 -28.89 -42.93 -54.71
N HIS A 161 -29.72 -42.23 -53.94
CA HIS A 161 -31.12 -42.60 -53.76
C HIS A 161 -31.89 -42.57 -55.09
N GLN A 162 -31.67 -41.54 -55.91
CA GLN A 162 -32.29 -41.41 -57.22
C GLN A 162 -31.85 -42.53 -58.18
N GLN A 163 -30.58 -42.93 -58.16
CA GLN A 163 -30.09 -44.10 -58.91
C GLN A 163 -30.73 -45.40 -58.44
N VAL A 164 -30.82 -45.63 -57.13
CA VAL A 164 -31.49 -46.82 -56.57
C VAL A 164 -32.96 -46.87 -56.99
N MET A 165 -33.68 -45.75 -56.93
CA MET A 165 -35.07 -45.68 -57.36
C MET A 165 -35.25 -45.91 -58.87
N ASN A 166 -34.33 -45.40 -59.69
CA ASN A 166 -34.34 -45.65 -61.13
C ASN A 166 -34.06 -47.13 -61.44
N ASN A 167 -33.08 -47.74 -60.76
CA ASN A 167 -32.78 -49.17 -60.92
C ASN A 167 -33.96 -50.03 -60.48
N PHE A 168 -34.57 -49.74 -59.32
CA PHE A 168 -35.76 -50.46 -58.85
C PHE A 168 -36.94 -50.34 -59.84
N THR A 169 -37.16 -49.15 -60.39
CA THR A 169 -38.21 -48.93 -61.40
C THR A 169 -37.93 -49.75 -62.65
N ARG A 170 -36.67 -49.77 -63.10
CA ARG A 170 -36.25 -50.55 -64.26
C ARG A 170 -36.38 -52.06 -64.01
N ASP A 171 -35.90 -52.59 -62.89
CA ASP A 171 -35.99 -54.01 -62.55
C ASP A 171 -37.44 -54.47 -62.45
N ARG A 172 -38.30 -53.63 -61.88
CA ARG A 172 -39.75 -53.86 -61.86
C ARG A 172 -40.31 -53.92 -63.28
N ASP A 173 -39.96 -52.98 -64.13
CA ASP A 173 -40.46 -52.91 -65.50
C ASP A 173 -39.94 -54.08 -66.35
N ASP A 174 -38.68 -54.49 -66.17
CA ASP A 174 -38.06 -55.67 -66.79
C ASP A 174 -38.76 -56.96 -66.32
N THR A 175 -39.06 -57.09 -65.03
CA THR A 175 -39.82 -58.23 -64.46
C THR A 175 -41.24 -58.29 -65.03
N VAL A 176 -41.94 -57.15 -65.08
CA VAL A 176 -43.28 -57.07 -65.66
C VAL A 176 -43.26 -57.40 -67.15
N SER A 177 -42.22 -56.98 -67.87
CA SER A 177 -42.03 -57.32 -69.29
C SER A 177 -41.79 -58.82 -69.48
N GLY A 178 -40.93 -59.43 -68.65
CA GLY A 178 -40.69 -60.87 -68.63
C GLY A 178 -41.95 -61.67 -68.37
N LEU A 179 -42.71 -61.32 -67.33
CA LEU A 179 -44.00 -61.96 -67.01
C LEU A 179 -45.03 -61.80 -68.13
N LYS A 180 -45.09 -60.65 -68.80
CA LYS A 180 -45.96 -60.47 -69.97
C LYS A 180 -45.56 -61.38 -71.13
N GLN A 181 -44.27 -61.59 -71.34
CA GLN A 181 -43.76 -62.47 -72.39
C GLN A 181 -44.07 -63.93 -72.07
N GLU A 182 -43.81 -64.39 -70.84
CA GLU A 182 -44.16 -65.73 -70.39
C GLU A 182 -45.67 -65.99 -70.52
N LEU A 183 -46.50 -65.03 -70.11
CA LEU A 183 -47.96 -65.13 -70.26
C LEU A 183 -48.38 -65.28 -71.73
N ARG A 184 -47.71 -64.57 -72.65
CA ARG A 184 -47.93 -64.74 -74.10
C ARG A 184 -47.57 -66.15 -74.56
N THR A 185 -46.40 -66.65 -74.20
CA THR A 185 -45.92 -67.97 -74.61
C THR A 185 -46.81 -69.09 -74.06
N VAL A 186 -47.23 -68.98 -72.80
CA VAL A 186 -48.18 -69.92 -72.18
C VAL A 186 -49.53 -69.88 -72.91
N LYS A 187 -50.03 -68.69 -73.23
CA LYS A 187 -51.29 -68.53 -73.98
C LYS A 187 -51.21 -69.16 -75.36
N GLU A 188 -50.13 -68.93 -76.09
CA GLU A 188 -49.91 -69.51 -77.43
C GLU A 188 -49.80 -71.04 -77.37
N SER A 189 -49.03 -71.59 -76.41
CA SER A 189 -48.92 -73.03 -76.20
C SER A 189 -50.27 -73.68 -75.83
N ALA A 190 -51.09 -72.99 -75.03
CA ALA A 190 -52.41 -73.47 -74.64
C ALA A 190 -53.40 -73.50 -75.83
N GLU A 191 -53.43 -72.45 -76.66
CA GLU A 191 -54.27 -72.42 -77.86
C GLU A 191 -53.81 -73.44 -78.91
N GLN A 192 -52.50 -73.67 -79.04
CA GLN A 192 -51.98 -74.72 -79.92
C GLN A 192 -52.42 -76.11 -79.44
N ARG A 193 -52.22 -76.43 -78.15
CA ARG A 193 -52.67 -77.71 -77.57
C ARG A 193 -54.17 -77.93 -77.72
N LYS A 194 -54.97 -76.88 -77.57
CA LYS A 194 -56.41 -76.91 -77.80
C LYS A 194 -56.73 -77.23 -79.27
N THR A 195 -56.02 -76.63 -80.21
CA THR A 195 -56.19 -76.89 -81.65
C THR A 195 -55.84 -78.33 -82.00
N GLU A 196 -54.69 -78.82 -81.54
CA GLU A 196 -54.24 -80.21 -81.73
C GLU A 196 -55.22 -81.23 -81.10
N ALA A 197 -55.77 -80.92 -79.92
CA ALA A 197 -56.78 -81.76 -79.28
C ALA A 197 -58.08 -81.82 -80.09
N ILE A 198 -58.54 -80.68 -80.62
CA ILE A 198 -59.74 -80.62 -81.48
C ILE A 198 -59.51 -81.41 -82.76
N GLU A 199 -58.33 -81.30 -83.39
CA GLU A 199 -57.99 -82.02 -84.62
C GLU A 199 -57.93 -83.54 -84.39
N ASN A 200 -57.31 -83.99 -83.29
CA ASN A 200 -57.28 -85.40 -82.90
C ASN A 200 -58.69 -85.96 -82.67
N ILE A 201 -59.53 -85.25 -81.91
CA ILE A 201 -60.93 -85.66 -81.66
C ILE A 201 -61.72 -85.72 -82.97
N THR A 202 -61.54 -84.73 -83.85
CA THR A 202 -62.22 -84.68 -85.15
C THR A 202 -61.81 -85.87 -86.03
N THR A 203 -60.53 -86.21 -86.04
CA THR A 203 -59.99 -87.36 -86.79
C THR A 203 -60.53 -88.67 -86.25
N GLN A 204 -60.53 -88.85 -84.93
CA GLN A 204 -61.05 -90.05 -84.27
C GLN A 204 -62.55 -90.24 -84.55
N LEU A 205 -63.36 -89.20 -84.38
CA LEU A 205 -64.79 -89.23 -84.68
C LEU A 205 -65.06 -89.54 -86.16
N THR A 206 -64.25 -89.00 -87.07
CA THR A 206 -64.38 -89.29 -88.51
C THR A 206 -64.10 -90.75 -88.83
N GLN A 207 -63.10 -91.34 -88.17
CA GLN A 207 -62.75 -92.75 -88.34
C GLN A 207 -63.82 -93.68 -87.75
N GLU A 208 -64.33 -93.37 -86.55
CA GLU A 208 -65.42 -94.12 -85.93
C GLU A 208 -66.71 -94.06 -86.77
N LEU A 209 -67.05 -92.89 -87.33
CA LEU A 209 -68.17 -92.73 -88.26
C LEU A 209 -67.99 -93.57 -89.53
N LYS A 210 -66.77 -93.61 -90.09
CA LYS A 210 -66.45 -94.42 -91.27
C LYS A 210 -66.62 -95.91 -90.98
N GLN A 211 -66.03 -96.40 -89.89
CA GLN A 211 -66.14 -97.81 -89.49
C GLN A 211 -67.59 -98.22 -89.22
N THR A 212 -68.36 -97.36 -88.54
CA THR A 212 -69.79 -97.60 -88.29
C THR A 212 -70.57 -97.67 -89.59
N LYS A 213 -70.28 -96.78 -90.56
CA LYS A 213 -70.93 -96.79 -91.88
C LYS A 213 -70.61 -98.06 -92.68
N GLU A 214 -69.37 -98.51 -92.65
CA GLU A 214 -68.92 -99.74 -93.32
C GLU A 214 -69.55 -100.99 -92.68
N ALA A 215 -69.58 -101.07 -91.35
CA ALA A 215 -70.25 -102.13 -90.61
C ALA A 215 -71.75 -102.20 -90.94
N LEU A 216 -72.44 -101.04 -90.91
CA LEU A 216 -73.87 -100.97 -91.25
C LEU A 216 -74.12 -101.40 -92.71
N GLY A 217 -73.25 -101.01 -93.64
CA GLY A 217 -73.31 -101.46 -95.03
C GLY A 217 -73.16 -102.97 -95.19
N SER A 218 -72.22 -103.58 -94.47
CA SER A 218 -72.03 -105.04 -94.49
C SER A 218 -73.24 -105.79 -93.93
N GLN A 219 -73.85 -105.27 -92.85
CA GLN A 219 -75.00 -105.88 -92.20
C GLN A 219 -76.26 -105.81 -93.09
N VAL A 220 -76.46 -104.68 -93.80
CA VAL A 220 -77.53 -104.54 -94.80
C VAL A 220 -77.34 -105.50 -95.97
N ASN A 221 -76.11 -105.70 -96.44
CA ASN A 221 -75.83 -106.65 -97.53
C ASN A 221 -76.11 -108.09 -97.11
N GLN A 222 -75.66 -108.48 -95.91
CA GLN A 222 -75.91 -109.81 -95.36
C GLN A 222 -77.42 -110.07 -95.23
N LEU A 223 -78.19 -109.12 -94.68
CA LEU A 223 -79.65 -109.23 -94.60
C LEU A 223 -80.31 -109.31 -95.97
N THR A 224 -79.76 -108.63 -96.99
CA THR A 224 -80.27 -108.69 -98.37
C THR A 224 -80.02 -110.06 -99.01
N GLU A 225 -78.86 -110.67 -98.74
CA GLU A 225 -78.52 -112.03 -99.20
C GLU A 225 -79.38 -113.09 -98.51
N GLU A 226 -79.54 -113.00 -97.19
CA GLU A 226 -80.40 -113.89 -96.41
C GLU A 226 -81.85 -113.82 -96.90
N LEU A 227 -82.38 -112.62 -97.13
CA LEU A 227 -83.74 -112.43 -97.65
C LEU A 227 -83.88 -112.99 -99.09
N SER A 228 -82.84 -112.87 -99.90
CA SER A 228 -82.81 -113.42 -101.27
C SER A 228 -82.77 -114.95 -101.27
N ALA A 229 -82.01 -115.56 -100.36
CA ALA A 229 -81.96 -117.01 -100.19
C ALA A 229 -83.30 -117.58 -99.71
N VAL A 230 -83.97 -116.89 -98.78
CA VAL A 230 -85.32 -117.25 -98.32
C VAL A 230 -86.33 -117.12 -99.46
N LYS A 231 -86.25 -116.06 -100.27
CA LYS A 231 -87.11 -115.88 -101.45
C LYS A 231 -86.90 -117.00 -102.49
N ALA A 232 -85.65 -117.36 -102.79
CA ALA A 232 -85.32 -118.43 -103.72
C ALA A 232 -85.80 -119.82 -103.23
N SER A 233 -85.64 -120.09 -101.93
CA SER A 233 -86.15 -121.32 -101.30
C SER A 233 -87.68 -121.39 -101.34
N ALA A 234 -88.37 -120.27 -101.07
CA ALA A 234 -89.83 -120.20 -101.17
C ALA A 234 -90.34 -120.41 -102.60
N GLU A 235 -89.69 -119.80 -103.59
CA GLU A 235 -90.02 -119.97 -105.03
C GLU A 235 -89.76 -121.42 -105.48
N HIS A 236 -88.68 -122.05 -105.00
CA HIS A 236 -88.38 -123.46 -105.27
C HIS A 236 -89.42 -124.41 -104.65
N ASN A 237 -89.79 -124.20 -103.39
CA ASN A 237 -90.81 -124.99 -102.71
C ASN A 237 -92.18 -124.84 -103.37
N GLN A 238 -92.51 -123.65 -103.89
CA GLN A 238 -93.73 -123.40 -104.64
C GLN A 238 -93.71 -124.11 -106.00
N ALA A 239 -92.57 -124.10 -106.71
CA ALA A 239 -92.41 -124.82 -107.98
C ALA A 239 -92.49 -126.35 -107.79
N GLU A 240 -91.82 -126.90 -106.77
CA GLU A 240 -91.92 -128.31 -106.41
C GLU A 240 -93.35 -128.70 -106.00
N ALA A 241 -94.08 -127.85 -105.26
CA ALA A 241 -95.45 -128.11 -104.88
C ALA A 241 -96.38 -128.17 -106.11
N VAL A 242 -96.19 -127.27 -107.08
CA VAL A 242 -96.95 -127.27 -108.34
C VAL A 242 -96.62 -128.49 -109.20
N GLU A 243 -95.35 -128.91 -109.24
CA GLU A 243 -94.92 -130.12 -109.94
C GLU A 243 -95.45 -131.39 -109.26
N ARG A 244 -95.40 -131.47 -107.91
CA ARG A 244 -96.02 -132.57 -107.14
C ARG A 244 -97.52 -132.64 -107.39
N VAL A 245 -98.25 -131.53 -107.35
CA VAL A 245 -99.70 -131.51 -107.59
C VAL A 245 -100.04 -131.90 -109.04
N THR A 246 -99.24 -131.49 -110.03
CA THR A 246 -99.43 -131.86 -111.45
C THR A 246 -99.19 -133.36 -111.69
N ASN A 247 -98.16 -133.91 -111.06
CA ASN A 247 -97.83 -135.34 -111.15
C ASN A 247 -98.79 -136.21 -110.29
N GLN A 248 -99.24 -135.69 -109.15
CA GLN A 248 -100.23 -136.32 -108.27
C GLN A 248 -101.61 -136.38 -108.92
N LEU A 249 -102.10 -135.31 -109.59
CA LEU A 249 -103.35 -135.36 -110.36
C LEU A 249 -103.31 -136.36 -111.53
N THR A 250 -102.14 -136.53 -112.16
CA THR A 250 -101.93 -137.49 -113.27
C THR A 250 -101.88 -138.95 -112.76
N SER A 251 -101.30 -139.16 -111.58
CA SER A 251 -101.20 -140.47 -110.91
C SER A 251 -102.51 -140.88 -110.20
N GLU A 252 -103.17 -139.96 -109.50
CA GLU A 252 -104.42 -140.20 -108.76
C GLU A 252 -105.57 -140.56 -109.68
N LEU A 253 -105.65 -140.01 -110.89
CA LEU A 253 -106.66 -140.43 -111.87
C LEU A 253 -106.53 -141.92 -112.26
N THR A 254 -105.31 -142.45 -112.21
CA THR A 254 -104.99 -143.83 -112.59
C THR A 254 -105.06 -144.77 -111.36
N GLN A 255 -104.63 -144.31 -110.19
CA GLN A 255 -104.65 -145.08 -108.93
C GLN A 255 -106.01 -145.08 -108.22
N THR A 256 -106.87 -144.06 -108.38
CA THR A 256 -108.22 -144.01 -107.75
C THR A 256 -109.12 -145.16 -108.23
N LYS A 257 -108.87 -145.66 -109.44
CA LYS A 257 -109.61 -146.77 -110.04
C LYS A 257 -109.24 -148.14 -109.47
N GLU A 258 -108.00 -148.30 -108.99
CA GLU A 258 -107.47 -149.59 -108.52
C GLU A 258 -107.29 -149.64 -107.00
N ALA A 259 -107.06 -148.49 -106.35
CA ALA A 259 -106.87 -148.37 -104.90
C ALA A 259 -108.17 -148.38 -104.10
N LEU A 260 -109.32 -147.95 -104.65
CA LEU A 260 -110.60 -147.93 -103.92
C LEU A 260 -111.04 -149.34 -103.45
N ASN A 261 -110.67 -150.38 -104.20
CA ASN A 261 -110.96 -151.78 -103.85
C ASN A 261 -109.97 -152.39 -102.85
N ALA A 262 -108.76 -151.84 -102.71
CA ALA A 262 -107.73 -152.36 -101.80
C ALA A 262 -107.64 -151.55 -100.49
N GLN A 263 -107.97 -150.25 -100.52
CA GLN A 263 -107.85 -149.31 -99.40
C GLN A 263 -108.80 -149.61 -98.23
N VAL A 264 -110.01 -150.14 -98.45
CA VAL A 264 -110.92 -150.46 -97.32
C VAL A 264 -110.32 -151.52 -96.39
N SER A 265 -109.56 -152.46 -96.94
CA SER A 265 -108.95 -153.56 -96.16
C SER A 265 -107.62 -153.15 -95.52
N GLN A 266 -106.87 -152.24 -96.16
CA GLN A 266 -105.55 -151.76 -95.70
C GLN A 266 -105.64 -150.60 -94.69
N ILE A 267 -106.65 -149.72 -94.81
CA ILE A 267 -106.89 -148.59 -93.87
C ILE A 267 -107.15 -149.08 -92.43
N THR A 268 -107.74 -150.28 -92.27
CA THR A 268 -107.95 -150.88 -90.93
C THR A 268 -106.64 -151.28 -90.25
N GLN A 269 -105.57 -151.57 -91.02
CA GLN A 269 -104.24 -151.95 -90.51
C GLN A 269 -103.27 -150.77 -90.43
N GLU A 270 -103.32 -149.83 -91.39
CA GLU A 270 -102.43 -148.65 -91.44
C GLU A 270 -102.75 -147.61 -90.35
N LEU A 271 -104.00 -147.48 -89.90
CA LEU A 271 -104.37 -146.55 -88.84
C LEU A 271 -103.68 -146.86 -87.49
N ALA A 272 -103.34 -148.13 -87.25
CA ALA A 272 -102.56 -148.55 -86.08
C ALA A 272 -101.07 -148.21 -86.23
N ALA A 273 -100.48 -148.41 -87.42
CA ALA A 273 -99.07 -148.16 -87.70
C ALA A 273 -98.72 -146.66 -87.85
N VAL A 274 -99.64 -145.85 -88.39
CA VAL A 274 -99.47 -144.39 -88.51
C VAL A 274 -99.49 -143.71 -87.14
N LYS A 275 -100.24 -144.26 -86.18
CA LYS A 275 -100.22 -143.76 -84.80
C LYS A 275 -98.84 -143.96 -84.16
N GLU A 276 -98.25 -145.14 -84.34
CA GLU A 276 -96.93 -145.49 -83.78
C GLU A 276 -95.78 -144.74 -84.49
N SER A 277 -95.82 -144.60 -85.82
CA SER A 277 -94.80 -143.84 -86.57
C SER A 277 -94.90 -142.32 -86.36
N SER A 278 -96.11 -141.78 -86.12
CA SER A 278 -96.31 -140.37 -85.78
C SER A 278 -95.78 -140.02 -84.39
N GLU A 279 -95.93 -140.92 -83.42
CA GLU A 279 -95.33 -140.77 -82.08
C GLU A 279 -93.80 -140.85 -82.13
N GLN A 280 -93.24 -141.72 -82.97
CA GLN A 280 -91.78 -141.82 -83.18
C GLN A 280 -91.19 -140.61 -83.92
N SER A 281 -91.81 -140.15 -85.01
CA SER A 281 -91.35 -138.97 -85.76
C SER A 281 -91.43 -137.68 -84.93
N LYS A 282 -92.43 -137.54 -84.04
CA LYS A 282 -92.47 -136.46 -83.06
C LYS A 282 -91.31 -136.55 -82.06
N SER A 283 -90.96 -137.74 -81.59
CA SER A 283 -89.82 -137.93 -80.68
C SER A 283 -88.50 -137.53 -81.33
N GLU A 284 -88.26 -137.94 -82.58
CA GLU A 284 -87.04 -137.62 -83.34
C GLU A 284 -86.94 -136.12 -83.70
N ALA A 285 -88.08 -135.48 -84.04
CA ALA A 285 -88.11 -134.03 -84.30
C ALA A 285 -87.84 -133.21 -83.02
N ILE A 286 -88.41 -133.63 -81.89
CA ILE A 286 -88.16 -132.99 -80.58
C ILE A 286 -86.69 -133.20 -80.18
N GLU A 287 -86.11 -134.38 -80.40
CA GLU A 287 -84.70 -134.66 -80.13
C GLU A 287 -83.76 -133.81 -81.00
N ASN A 288 -84.04 -133.68 -82.30
CA ASN A 288 -83.24 -132.83 -83.19
C ASN A 288 -83.29 -131.35 -82.82
N VAL A 289 -84.49 -130.80 -82.53
CA VAL A 289 -84.63 -129.41 -82.08
C VAL A 289 -83.95 -129.20 -80.72
N THR A 290 -84.05 -130.17 -79.81
CA THR A 290 -83.39 -130.11 -78.50
C THR A 290 -81.86 -130.12 -78.67
N ASN A 291 -81.32 -130.94 -79.57
CA ASN A 291 -79.89 -131.00 -79.85
C ASN A 291 -79.39 -129.71 -80.54
N GLN A 292 -80.17 -129.15 -81.47
CA GLN A 292 -79.82 -127.90 -82.16
C GLN A 292 -79.85 -126.70 -81.21
N LEU A 293 -80.88 -126.58 -80.37
CA LEU A 293 -80.92 -125.57 -79.29
C LEU A 293 -79.79 -125.76 -78.28
N THR A 294 -79.44 -127.00 -77.92
CA THR A 294 -78.32 -127.28 -77.02
C THR A 294 -76.99 -126.84 -77.64
N GLN A 295 -76.80 -127.09 -78.93
CA GLN A 295 -75.59 -126.67 -79.65
C GLN A 295 -75.49 -125.15 -79.80
N GLU A 296 -76.57 -124.47 -80.19
CA GLU A 296 -76.62 -123.01 -80.28
C GLU A 296 -76.40 -122.35 -78.92
N PHE A 297 -77.02 -122.89 -77.86
CA PHE A 297 -76.81 -122.40 -76.50
C PHE A 297 -75.36 -122.62 -76.05
N THR A 298 -74.75 -123.76 -76.38
CA THR A 298 -73.34 -124.03 -76.06
C THR A 298 -72.40 -123.07 -76.78
N GLN A 299 -72.58 -122.87 -78.09
CA GLN A 299 -71.78 -121.92 -78.87
C GLN A 299 -71.94 -120.48 -78.41
N SER A 300 -73.17 -120.08 -78.08
CA SER A 300 -73.45 -118.75 -77.52
C SER A 300 -72.78 -118.57 -76.16
N ASN A 301 -72.84 -119.59 -75.30
CA ASN A 301 -72.26 -119.54 -73.96
C ASN A 301 -70.71 -119.57 -74.00
N GLU A 302 -70.10 -120.29 -74.94
CA GLU A 302 -68.66 -120.27 -75.20
C GLU A 302 -68.20 -118.92 -75.75
N ALA A 303 -68.96 -118.30 -76.67
CA ALA A 303 -68.68 -116.96 -77.17
C ALA A 303 -68.79 -115.91 -76.06
N LEU A 304 -69.80 -116.02 -75.19
CA LEU A 304 -69.96 -115.15 -74.02
C LEU A 304 -68.79 -115.34 -73.04
N ALA A 305 -68.39 -116.58 -72.76
CA ALA A 305 -67.25 -116.87 -71.89
C ALA A 305 -65.95 -116.30 -72.44
N SER A 306 -65.74 -116.37 -73.76
CA SER A 306 -64.60 -115.76 -74.44
C SER A 306 -64.60 -114.23 -74.31
N GLN A 307 -65.75 -113.57 -74.54
CA GLN A 307 -65.89 -112.12 -74.33
C GLN A 307 -65.65 -111.70 -72.89
N VAL A 308 -66.18 -112.45 -71.91
CA VAL A 308 -65.95 -112.19 -70.49
C VAL A 308 -64.48 -112.35 -70.14
N THR A 309 -63.79 -113.34 -70.70
CA THR A 309 -62.35 -113.53 -70.52
C THR A 309 -61.57 -112.36 -71.12
N GLN A 310 -61.91 -111.94 -72.33
CA GLN A 310 -61.26 -110.83 -73.02
C GLN A 310 -61.45 -109.49 -72.29
N LEU A 311 -62.66 -109.22 -71.80
CA LEU A 311 -62.94 -108.05 -70.96
C LEU A 311 -62.20 -108.12 -69.62
N THR A 312 -62.06 -109.32 -69.04
CA THR A 312 -61.28 -109.53 -67.80
C THR A 312 -59.80 -109.24 -68.02
N ASP A 313 -59.24 -109.66 -69.15
CA ASP A 313 -57.86 -109.38 -69.54
C ASP A 313 -57.63 -107.89 -69.80
N GLU A 314 -58.55 -107.23 -70.52
CA GLU A 314 -58.50 -105.79 -70.76
C GLU A 314 -58.56 -104.98 -69.45
N LEU A 315 -59.45 -105.37 -68.52
CA LEU A 315 -59.57 -104.72 -67.22
C LEU A 315 -58.30 -104.90 -66.38
N THR A 316 -57.69 -106.08 -66.46
CA THR A 316 -56.41 -106.38 -65.79
C THR A 316 -55.27 -105.53 -66.37
N ASN A 317 -55.23 -105.38 -67.68
CA ASN A 317 -54.20 -104.59 -68.37
C ASN A 317 -54.35 -103.08 -68.07
N ILE A 318 -55.59 -102.56 -68.06
CA ILE A 318 -55.89 -101.17 -67.66
C ILE A 318 -55.45 -100.92 -66.22
N LYS A 319 -55.75 -101.85 -65.31
CA LYS A 319 -55.32 -101.77 -63.91
C LYS A 319 -53.79 -101.70 -63.80
N GLN A 320 -53.07 -102.59 -64.48
CA GLN A 320 -51.61 -102.62 -64.47
C GLN A 320 -51.01 -101.31 -65.03
N VAL A 321 -51.54 -100.78 -66.13
CA VAL A 321 -51.10 -99.50 -66.72
C VAL A 321 -51.34 -98.32 -65.77
N GLN A 322 -52.45 -98.31 -65.02
CA GLN A 322 -52.69 -97.28 -64.01
C GLN A 322 -51.77 -97.40 -62.81
N GLU A 323 -51.52 -98.62 -62.31
CA GLU A 323 -50.55 -98.87 -61.22
C GLU A 323 -49.13 -98.42 -61.61
N GLU A 324 -48.70 -98.68 -62.85
CA GLU A 324 -47.42 -98.17 -63.36
C GLU A 324 -47.38 -96.65 -63.46
N LYS A 325 -48.45 -96.00 -63.96
CA LYS A 325 -48.53 -94.53 -64.01
C LYS A 325 -48.47 -93.92 -62.61
N LEU A 326 -49.17 -94.50 -61.65
CA LEU A 326 -49.16 -94.03 -60.27
C LEU A 326 -47.76 -94.17 -59.65
N THR A 327 -47.09 -95.29 -59.91
CA THR A 327 -45.71 -95.53 -59.45
C THR A 327 -44.74 -94.52 -60.03
N ARG A 328 -44.78 -94.27 -61.36
CA ARG A 328 -43.92 -93.24 -61.99
C ARG A 328 -44.18 -91.84 -61.46
N LEU A 329 -45.44 -91.51 -61.14
CA LEU A 329 -45.79 -90.20 -60.58
C LEU A 329 -45.27 -90.06 -59.14
N ILE A 330 -45.36 -91.14 -58.34
CA ILE A 330 -44.78 -91.19 -56.99
C ILE A 330 -43.27 -91.00 -57.05
N ASP A 331 -42.57 -91.71 -57.93
CA ASP A 331 -41.12 -91.58 -58.09
C ASP A 331 -40.70 -90.17 -58.55
N SER A 332 -41.48 -89.58 -59.46
CA SER A 332 -41.27 -88.20 -59.94
C SER A 332 -41.40 -87.19 -58.79
N HIS A 333 -42.50 -87.24 -58.03
CA HIS A 333 -42.69 -86.35 -56.88
C HIS A 333 -41.66 -86.60 -55.78
N GLN A 334 -41.24 -87.85 -55.56
CA GLN A 334 -40.19 -88.16 -54.59
C GLN A 334 -38.84 -87.53 -54.99
N THR A 335 -38.56 -87.46 -56.29
CA THR A 335 -37.36 -86.79 -56.83
C THR A 335 -37.43 -85.28 -56.62
N GLU A 336 -38.57 -84.65 -56.91
CA GLU A 336 -38.80 -83.22 -56.65
C GLU A 336 -38.67 -82.87 -55.16
N ILE A 337 -39.23 -83.69 -54.27
CA ILE A 337 -39.11 -83.51 -52.82
C ILE A 337 -37.64 -83.57 -52.38
N ASN A 338 -36.85 -84.47 -52.95
CA ASN A 338 -35.43 -84.59 -52.63
C ASN A 338 -34.63 -83.38 -53.14
N GLN A 339 -34.93 -82.88 -54.34
CA GLN A 339 -34.32 -81.67 -54.89
C GLN A 339 -34.66 -80.43 -54.06
N LEU A 340 -35.92 -80.27 -53.64
CA LEU A 340 -36.35 -79.18 -52.75
C LEU A 340 -35.68 -79.23 -51.39
N LYS A 341 -35.51 -80.44 -50.81
CA LYS A 341 -34.75 -80.61 -49.56
C LYS A 341 -33.31 -80.15 -49.71
N GLN A 342 -32.64 -80.56 -50.77
CA GLN A 342 -31.24 -80.18 -51.01
C GLN A 342 -31.11 -78.66 -51.24
N SER A 343 -32.00 -78.07 -52.04
CA SER A 343 -32.01 -76.63 -52.28
C SER A 343 -32.25 -75.81 -51.00
N ASN A 344 -33.15 -76.26 -50.11
CA ASN A 344 -33.35 -75.61 -48.82
C ASN A 344 -32.13 -75.72 -47.90
N GLU A 345 -31.41 -76.84 -47.92
CA GLU A 345 -30.19 -77.05 -47.12
C GLU A 345 -29.04 -76.16 -47.61
N GLU A 346 -28.88 -76.02 -48.94
CA GLU A 346 -27.93 -75.07 -49.55
C GLU A 346 -28.28 -73.61 -49.23
N LEU A 347 -29.56 -73.24 -49.28
CA LEU A 347 -30.02 -71.90 -48.94
C LEU A 347 -29.78 -71.58 -47.45
N ALA A 348 -30.07 -72.54 -46.56
CA ALA A 348 -29.81 -72.39 -45.13
C ALA A 348 -28.31 -72.25 -44.81
N ASN A 349 -27.45 -73.00 -45.50
CA ASN A 349 -26.01 -72.88 -45.35
C ASN A 349 -25.47 -71.53 -45.86
N THR A 350 -25.98 -71.06 -47.00
CA THR A 350 -25.62 -69.75 -47.57
C THR A 350 -26.02 -68.62 -46.62
N LEU A 351 -27.25 -68.66 -46.11
CA LEU A 351 -27.76 -67.65 -45.18
C LEU A 351 -26.96 -67.63 -43.86
N ASN A 352 -26.59 -68.80 -43.32
CA ASN A 352 -25.77 -68.89 -42.12
C ASN A 352 -24.35 -68.34 -42.34
N GLN A 353 -23.77 -68.60 -43.51
CA GLN A 353 -22.45 -68.07 -43.87
C GLN A 353 -22.49 -66.54 -44.01
N GLU A 354 -23.49 -65.99 -44.72
CA GLU A 354 -23.67 -64.55 -44.87
C GLU A 354 -23.88 -63.85 -43.51
N HIS A 355 -24.69 -64.45 -42.61
CA HIS A 355 -24.86 -63.93 -41.26
C HIS A 355 -23.56 -63.95 -40.45
N SER A 356 -22.76 -65.02 -40.57
CA SER A 356 -21.46 -65.14 -39.90
C SER A 356 -20.47 -64.08 -40.40
N ASP A 357 -20.39 -63.88 -41.71
CA ASP A 357 -19.49 -62.90 -42.33
C ASP A 357 -19.92 -61.47 -41.99
N ALA A 358 -21.23 -61.19 -41.95
CA ALA A 358 -21.77 -59.90 -41.51
C ALA A 358 -21.45 -59.62 -40.03
N LEU A 359 -21.58 -60.62 -39.15
CA LEU A 359 -21.21 -60.49 -37.74
C LEU A 359 -19.71 -60.25 -37.55
N ALA A 360 -18.86 -60.91 -38.34
CA ALA A 360 -17.41 -60.68 -38.32
C ALA A 360 -17.07 -59.25 -38.75
N GLN A 361 -17.66 -58.76 -39.84
CA GLN A 361 -17.46 -57.38 -40.31
C GLN A 361 -17.96 -56.33 -39.31
N ILE A 362 -19.12 -56.57 -38.67
CA ILE A 362 -19.64 -55.67 -37.63
C ILE A 362 -18.69 -55.62 -36.44
N ASN A 363 -18.20 -56.77 -35.97
CA ASN A 363 -17.26 -56.84 -34.86
C ASN A 363 -15.93 -56.17 -35.18
N GLU A 364 -15.40 -56.35 -36.39
CA GLU A 364 -14.18 -55.67 -36.84
C GLU A 364 -14.38 -54.14 -36.90
N ARG A 365 -15.53 -53.69 -37.44
CA ARG A 365 -15.86 -52.26 -37.51
C ARG A 365 -16.00 -51.64 -36.13
N HIS A 366 -16.69 -52.31 -35.20
CA HIS A 366 -16.79 -51.87 -33.81
C HIS A 366 -15.43 -51.85 -33.12
N SER A 367 -14.58 -52.86 -33.33
CA SER A 367 -13.23 -52.90 -32.76
C SER A 367 -12.37 -51.75 -33.26
N ASN A 368 -12.44 -51.43 -34.54
CA ASN A 368 -11.71 -50.31 -35.14
C ASN A 368 -12.24 -48.96 -34.63
N GLN A 369 -13.56 -48.78 -34.57
CA GLN A 369 -14.16 -47.56 -34.02
C GLN A 369 -13.82 -47.36 -32.53
N LEU A 370 -13.78 -48.44 -31.75
CA LEU A 370 -13.39 -48.38 -30.34
C LEU A 370 -11.90 -48.04 -30.21
N SER A 371 -11.04 -48.60 -31.07
CA SER A 371 -9.61 -48.27 -31.13
C SER A 371 -9.38 -46.79 -31.48
N ASP A 372 -10.04 -46.29 -32.53
CA ASP A 372 -9.93 -44.90 -32.97
C ASP A 372 -10.45 -43.93 -31.91
N ALA A 373 -11.57 -44.27 -31.25
CA ALA A 373 -12.12 -43.48 -30.16
C ALA A 373 -11.21 -43.47 -28.92
N THR A 374 -10.57 -44.60 -28.60
CA THR A 374 -9.64 -44.71 -27.48
C THR A 374 -8.36 -43.93 -27.77
N GLN A 375 -7.82 -44.05 -28.98
CA GLN A 375 -6.63 -43.31 -29.40
C GLN A 375 -6.88 -41.80 -29.48
N GLY A 376 -8.04 -41.38 -29.98
CA GLY A 376 -8.47 -39.97 -29.96
C GLY A 376 -8.62 -39.43 -28.54
N SER A 377 -9.18 -40.24 -27.63
CA SER A 377 -9.32 -39.87 -26.22
C SER A 377 -7.96 -39.77 -25.52
N ASP A 378 -7.03 -40.68 -25.77
CA ASP A 378 -5.68 -40.66 -25.21
C ASP A 378 -4.88 -39.43 -25.68
N VAL A 379 -5.03 -39.03 -26.93
CA VAL A 379 -4.41 -37.79 -27.45
C VAL A 379 -4.96 -36.56 -26.72
N VAL A 380 -6.28 -36.47 -26.56
CA VAL A 380 -6.93 -35.35 -25.85
C VAL A 380 -6.55 -35.34 -24.37
N ILE A 381 -6.49 -36.50 -23.71
CA ILE A 381 -6.07 -36.63 -22.30
C ILE A 381 -4.62 -36.18 -22.14
N ASN A 382 -3.73 -36.58 -23.05
CA ASN A 382 -2.32 -36.18 -22.99
C ASN A 382 -2.12 -34.67 -23.21
N GLU A 383 -2.86 -34.06 -24.13
CA GLU A 383 -2.78 -32.60 -24.34
C GLU A 383 -3.36 -31.84 -23.15
N LEU A 384 -4.48 -32.28 -22.59
CA LEU A 384 -5.05 -31.69 -21.35
C LEU A 384 -4.10 -31.84 -20.15
N ASN A 385 -3.45 -32.99 -19.99
CA ASN A 385 -2.49 -33.20 -18.91
C ASN A 385 -1.27 -32.28 -19.05
N LYS A 386 -0.80 -32.04 -20.28
CA LYS A 386 0.27 -31.09 -20.56
C LYS A 386 -0.17 -29.65 -20.27
N GLU A 387 -1.37 -29.25 -20.70
CA GLU A 387 -1.91 -27.91 -20.44
C GLU A 387 -2.14 -27.67 -18.93
N VAL A 388 -2.59 -28.68 -18.19
CA VAL A 388 -2.70 -28.64 -16.72
C VAL A 388 -1.33 -28.51 -16.06
N ALA A 389 -0.30 -29.21 -16.56
CA ALA A 389 1.06 -29.08 -16.04
C ALA A 389 1.62 -27.66 -16.25
N GLU A 390 1.43 -27.09 -17.44
CA GLU A 390 1.84 -25.71 -17.76
C GLU A 390 1.11 -24.68 -16.88
N GLN A 391 -0.20 -24.86 -16.64
CA GLN A 391 -0.97 -24.01 -15.74
C GLN A 391 -0.49 -24.15 -14.28
N ASN A 392 -0.15 -25.36 -13.82
CA ASN A 392 0.39 -25.58 -12.47
C ASN A 392 1.76 -24.91 -12.27
N GLU A 393 2.62 -24.92 -13.28
CA GLU A 393 3.88 -24.16 -13.24
C GLU A 393 3.62 -22.66 -13.15
N LYS A 394 2.65 -22.15 -13.92
CA LYS A 394 2.26 -20.73 -13.89
C LYS A 394 1.63 -20.31 -12.55
N ILE A 395 0.80 -21.17 -11.95
CA ILE A 395 0.26 -20.97 -10.59
C ILE A 395 1.40 -20.95 -9.57
N SER A 396 2.39 -21.83 -9.72
CA SER A 396 3.55 -21.88 -8.84
C SER A 396 4.40 -20.60 -8.93
N SER A 397 4.60 -20.05 -10.14
CA SER A 397 5.31 -18.78 -10.33
C SER A 397 4.52 -17.60 -9.74
N LEU A 398 3.21 -17.53 -9.97
CA LEU A 398 2.35 -16.49 -9.41
C LEU A 398 2.31 -16.53 -7.88
N ASN A 399 2.28 -17.73 -7.28
CA ASN A 399 2.36 -17.88 -5.83
C ASN A 399 3.72 -17.45 -5.26
N HIS A 400 4.81 -17.68 -6.01
CA HIS A 400 6.13 -17.19 -5.65
C HIS A 400 6.18 -15.65 -5.66
N ASP A 401 5.69 -15.03 -6.73
CA ASP A 401 5.63 -13.57 -6.87
C ASP A 401 4.73 -12.93 -5.80
N LEU A 402 3.58 -13.54 -5.52
CA LEU A 402 2.68 -13.10 -4.45
C LEU A 402 3.35 -13.18 -3.07
N SER A 403 4.12 -14.25 -2.80
CA SER A 403 4.88 -14.38 -1.57
C SER A 403 5.97 -13.31 -1.43
N GLN A 404 6.71 -13.03 -2.52
CA GLN A 404 7.70 -11.93 -2.52
C GLN A 404 7.05 -10.57 -2.30
N SER A 405 5.94 -10.29 -2.98
CA SER A 405 5.21 -9.03 -2.82
C SER A 405 4.66 -8.88 -1.40
N THR A 406 4.15 -9.95 -0.81
CA THR A 406 3.69 -9.98 0.60
C THR A 406 4.84 -9.69 1.56
N GLN A 407 6.02 -10.27 1.36
CA GLN A 407 7.21 -9.97 2.16
C GLN A 407 7.66 -8.51 2.00
N GLN A 408 7.53 -7.94 0.79
CA GLN A 408 7.89 -6.56 0.53
C GLN A 408 6.91 -5.58 1.19
N VAL A 409 5.61 -5.88 1.18
CA VAL A 409 4.59 -5.13 1.93
C VAL A 409 4.89 -5.17 3.42
N ALA A 410 5.19 -6.34 4.00
CA ALA A 410 5.54 -6.44 5.42
C ALA A 410 6.79 -5.60 5.79
N LYS A 411 7.80 -5.55 4.91
CA LYS A 411 8.98 -4.67 5.10
C LYS A 411 8.63 -3.19 5.02
N LEU A 412 7.74 -2.81 4.11
CA LEU A 412 7.27 -1.42 3.99
C LEU A 412 6.43 -1.01 5.19
N GLU A 413 5.54 -1.87 5.67
CA GLU A 413 4.74 -1.64 6.89
C GLU A 413 5.63 -1.48 8.13
N GLN A 414 6.68 -2.29 8.25
CA GLN A 414 7.67 -2.13 9.32
C GLN A 414 8.39 -0.79 9.21
N SER A 415 8.89 -0.43 8.03
CA SER A 415 9.58 0.86 7.79
C SER A 415 8.66 2.05 8.08
N LEU A 416 7.39 1.97 7.69
CA LEU A 416 6.38 3.01 7.97
C LEU A 416 6.14 3.16 9.48
N THR A 417 6.09 2.05 10.21
CA THR A 417 5.96 2.06 11.68
C THR A 417 7.16 2.71 12.34
N GLU A 418 8.37 2.39 11.89
CA GLU A 418 9.62 3.01 12.38
C GLU A 418 9.68 4.51 12.07
N GLN A 419 9.29 4.94 10.86
CA GLN A 419 9.21 6.36 10.51
C GLN A 419 8.14 7.11 11.32
N THR A 420 7.00 6.46 11.59
CA THR A 420 5.93 7.05 12.43
C THR A 420 6.44 7.29 13.84
N GLN A 421 7.14 6.33 14.44
CA GLN A 421 7.77 6.52 15.76
C GLN A 421 8.82 7.63 15.76
N GLN A 422 9.64 7.75 14.70
CA GLN A 422 10.60 8.85 14.59
C GLN A 422 9.92 10.21 14.48
N LEU A 423 8.81 10.31 13.74
CA LEU A 423 8.01 11.54 13.66
C LEU A 423 7.40 11.92 15.01
N GLU A 424 6.85 10.95 15.74
CA GLU A 424 6.33 11.15 17.10
C GLU A 424 7.42 11.71 18.03
N GLN A 425 8.62 11.13 17.96
CA GLN A 425 9.76 11.53 18.79
C GLN A 425 10.28 12.94 18.43
N ARG A 426 10.33 13.28 17.14
CA ARG A 426 10.68 14.65 16.69
C ARG A 426 9.61 15.66 17.09
N THR A 427 8.34 15.28 17.08
CA THR A 427 7.23 16.14 17.51
C THR A 427 7.38 16.49 18.99
N GLN A 428 7.61 15.50 19.85
CA GLN A 428 7.91 15.73 21.28
C GLN A 428 9.15 16.61 21.49
N GLN A 429 10.20 16.41 20.67
CA GLN A 429 11.40 17.25 20.74
C GLN A 429 11.11 18.70 20.32
N SER A 430 10.25 18.92 19.33
CA SER A 430 9.79 20.25 18.91
C SER A 430 8.94 20.93 19.98
N GLU A 431 8.07 20.19 20.65
CA GLU A 431 7.27 20.69 21.78
C GLU A 431 8.18 21.13 22.94
N SER A 432 9.17 20.29 23.31
CA SER A 432 10.16 20.66 24.34
C SER A 432 11.00 21.88 23.94
N SER A 433 11.31 22.03 22.65
CA SER A 433 12.00 23.22 22.15
C SER A 433 11.09 24.46 22.20
N GLY A 434 9.78 24.30 21.97
CA GLY A 434 8.77 25.33 22.16
C GLY A 434 8.71 25.81 23.61
N ASP A 435 8.74 24.91 24.57
CA ASP A 435 8.80 25.25 26.00
C ASP A 435 10.09 26.02 26.35
N VAL A 436 11.24 25.60 25.81
CA VAL A 436 12.52 26.31 25.99
C VAL A 436 12.47 27.71 25.36
N ILE A 437 11.87 27.86 24.18
CA ILE A 437 11.68 29.17 23.53
C ILE A 437 10.79 30.07 24.39
N ALA A 438 9.70 29.54 24.96
CA ALA A 438 8.83 30.29 25.86
C ALA A 438 9.56 30.75 27.14
N GLN A 439 10.39 29.88 27.73
CA GLN A 439 11.23 30.24 28.88
C GLN A 439 12.27 31.31 28.52
N LEU A 440 12.94 31.19 27.38
CA LEU A 440 13.88 32.20 26.90
C LEU A 440 13.20 33.54 26.65
N GLN A 441 12.00 33.55 26.05
CA GLN A 441 11.21 34.77 25.87
C GLN A 441 10.87 35.42 27.20
N GLN A 442 10.46 34.64 28.20
CA GLN A 442 10.21 35.15 29.55
C GLN A 442 11.47 35.75 30.19
N SER A 443 12.60 35.04 30.15
CA SER A 443 13.87 35.57 30.69
C SER A 443 14.35 36.84 29.97
N ILE A 444 14.09 36.96 28.66
CA ILE A 444 14.38 38.18 27.89
C ILE A 444 13.48 39.34 28.34
N SER A 445 12.19 39.10 28.58
CA SER A 445 11.28 40.12 29.13
C SER A 445 11.68 40.59 30.52
N GLU A 446 12.05 39.67 31.41
CA GLU A 446 12.55 40.00 32.76
C GLU A 446 13.88 40.78 32.69
N ALA A 447 14.78 40.40 31.78
CA ALA A 447 16.02 41.14 31.54
C ALA A 447 15.75 42.55 30.99
N ALA A 448 14.76 42.71 30.10
CA ALA A 448 14.37 44.01 29.56
C ALA A 448 13.80 44.94 30.64
N GLU A 449 12.97 44.42 31.55
CA GLU A 449 12.49 45.19 32.72
C GLU A 449 13.64 45.61 33.64
N LYS A 450 14.60 44.70 33.87
CA LYS A 450 15.77 45.00 34.69
C LYS A 450 16.67 46.06 34.05
N ILE A 451 16.89 45.98 32.73
CA ILE A 451 17.61 47.01 31.98
C ILE A 451 16.88 48.35 32.08
N SER A 452 15.56 48.40 31.90
CA SER A 452 14.78 49.64 32.04
C SER A 452 14.88 50.24 33.44
N THR A 453 14.90 49.39 34.47
CA THR A 453 15.10 49.83 35.86
C THR A 453 16.49 50.41 36.07
N LEU A 454 17.53 49.74 35.58
CA LEU A 454 18.91 50.22 35.63
C LEU A 454 19.11 51.53 34.83
N GLU A 455 18.45 51.69 33.69
CA GLU A 455 18.45 52.94 32.92
C GLU A 455 17.85 54.10 33.74
N LYS A 456 16.78 53.84 34.48
CA LYS A 456 16.16 54.84 35.37
C LYS A 456 17.06 55.18 36.56
N GLU A 457 17.71 54.18 37.16
CA GLU A 457 18.68 54.39 38.24
C GLU A 457 19.90 55.18 37.73
N LEU A 458 20.41 54.85 36.55
CA LEU A 458 21.52 55.57 35.91
C LEU A 458 21.15 57.03 35.61
N ALA A 459 19.95 57.30 35.10
CA ALA A 459 19.47 58.66 34.87
C ALA A 459 19.41 59.47 36.19
N THR A 460 18.98 58.82 37.28
CA THR A 460 18.92 59.45 38.61
C THR A 460 20.33 59.74 39.15
N ALA A 461 21.28 58.83 38.96
CA ALA A 461 22.67 59.02 39.36
C ALA A 461 23.36 60.14 38.55
N ILE A 462 23.09 60.22 37.24
CA ILE A 462 23.58 61.32 36.39
C ILE A 462 23.04 62.67 36.88
N GLN A 463 21.76 62.73 37.26
CA GLN A 463 21.17 63.95 37.81
C GLN A 463 21.84 64.36 39.14
N SER A 464 22.04 63.40 40.06
CA SER A 464 22.73 63.64 41.34
C SER A 464 24.17 64.12 41.13
N HIS A 465 24.91 63.52 40.20
CA HIS A 465 26.28 63.94 39.90
C HIS A 465 26.33 65.38 39.32
N GLU A 466 25.35 65.78 38.53
CA GLU A 466 25.32 67.14 37.98
C GLU A 466 24.93 68.18 39.03
N GLU A 467 24.09 67.80 40.01
CA GLU A 467 23.83 68.60 41.21
C GLU A 467 25.09 68.75 42.07
N ASP A 468 25.83 67.66 42.30
CA ASP A 468 27.10 67.66 43.04
C ASP A 468 28.17 68.50 42.34
N LYS A 469 28.29 68.40 41.02
CA LYS A 469 29.20 69.22 40.21
C LYS A 469 28.85 70.71 40.29
N THR A 470 27.56 71.05 40.33
CA THR A 470 27.10 72.43 40.49
C THR A 470 27.38 72.95 41.90
N SER A 471 27.20 72.12 42.92
CA SER A 471 27.56 72.41 44.32
C SER A 471 29.07 72.63 44.47
N PHE A 472 29.89 71.76 43.88
CA PHE A 472 31.35 71.88 43.88
C PHE A 472 31.83 73.16 43.20
N ALA A 473 31.25 73.52 42.04
CA ALA A 473 31.57 74.77 41.36
C ALA A 473 31.24 76.02 42.20
N LYS A 474 30.13 75.98 42.95
CA LYS A 474 29.77 77.05 43.89
C LYS A 474 30.75 77.12 45.06
N GLN A 475 31.12 75.98 45.62
CA GLN A 475 32.09 75.89 46.71
C GLN A 475 33.48 76.36 46.29
N GLN A 476 33.89 76.10 45.04
CA GLN A 476 35.12 76.60 44.44
C GLN A 476 35.09 78.13 44.25
N SER A 477 33.95 78.71 43.86
CA SER A 477 33.78 80.17 43.79
C SER A 477 33.85 80.83 45.18
N GLU A 478 33.24 80.21 46.20
CA GLU A 478 33.30 80.69 47.58
C GLU A 478 34.73 80.61 48.13
N TYR A 479 35.50 79.58 47.76
CA TYR A 479 36.92 79.46 48.11
C TYR A 479 37.76 80.57 47.47
N SER A 480 37.54 80.88 46.19
CA SER A 480 38.21 81.98 45.50
C SER A 480 37.92 83.34 46.15
N GLU A 481 36.68 83.54 46.62
CA GLU A 481 36.28 84.76 47.32
C GLU A 481 36.89 84.85 48.75
N ALA A 482 37.04 83.71 49.43
CA ALA A 482 37.76 83.62 50.70
C ALA A 482 39.26 83.88 50.53
N ASP A 483 39.88 83.35 49.49
CA ASP A 483 41.29 83.57 49.14
C ASP A 483 41.57 85.06 48.81
N ALA A 484 40.64 85.72 48.11
CA ALA A 484 40.70 87.17 47.89
C ALA A 484 40.59 87.98 49.20
N LYS A 485 39.75 87.54 50.15
CA LYS A 485 39.66 88.16 51.49
C LYS A 485 40.92 87.93 52.30
N VAL A 486 41.53 86.75 52.25
CA VAL A 486 42.82 86.46 52.88
C VAL A 486 43.92 87.35 52.28
N SER A 487 44.02 87.45 50.96
CA SER A 487 44.96 88.36 50.28
C SER A 487 44.78 89.82 50.74
N SER A 488 43.53 90.29 50.89
CA SER A 488 43.25 91.64 51.39
C SER A 488 43.65 91.82 52.87
N ALA A 489 43.48 90.78 53.69
CA ALA A 489 43.88 90.78 55.10
C ALA A 489 45.41 90.73 55.24
N GLU A 490 46.11 89.98 54.39
CA GLU A 490 47.56 89.99 54.30
C GLU A 490 48.09 91.37 53.90
N GLN A 491 47.45 92.04 52.95
CA GLN A 491 47.76 93.42 52.58
C GLN A 491 47.55 94.38 53.76
N ARG A 492 46.48 94.20 54.54
CA ARG A 492 46.20 94.96 55.76
C ARG A 492 47.26 94.72 56.83
N VAL A 493 47.76 93.49 56.98
CA VAL A 493 48.84 93.15 57.90
C VAL A 493 50.15 93.82 57.46
N ILE A 494 50.45 93.86 56.16
CA ILE A 494 51.61 94.58 55.62
C ILE A 494 51.49 96.09 55.87
N GLU A 495 50.31 96.68 55.69
CA GLU A 495 50.06 98.09 56.04
C GLU A 495 50.30 98.36 57.53
N LEU A 496 49.77 97.51 58.41
CA LEU A 496 49.98 97.62 59.86
C LEU A 496 51.46 97.42 60.24
N GLN A 497 52.19 96.52 59.59
CA GLN A 497 53.63 96.36 59.80
C GLN A 497 54.42 97.60 59.37
N ASN A 498 54.08 98.21 58.23
CA ASN A 498 54.67 99.47 57.78
C ASN A 498 54.36 100.61 58.76
N GLU A 499 53.15 100.67 59.28
CA GLU A 499 52.75 101.64 60.30
C GLU A 499 53.50 101.43 61.61
N ASN A 500 53.70 100.18 62.03
CA ASN A 500 54.49 99.83 63.20
C ASN A 500 55.99 100.17 63.02
N THR A 501 56.51 100.02 61.80
CA THR A 501 57.88 100.43 61.44
C THR A 501 58.02 101.95 61.48
N LYS A 502 56.97 102.68 61.04
CA LYS A 502 56.90 104.14 61.12
C LYS A 502 56.80 104.63 62.55
N LEU A 503 55.98 103.97 63.39
CA LEU A 503 55.89 104.24 64.83
C LEU A 503 57.21 103.95 65.53
N THR A 504 57.90 102.87 65.18
CA THR A 504 59.25 102.54 65.69
C THR A 504 60.24 103.64 65.30
N SER A 505 60.21 104.11 64.05
CA SER A 505 61.04 105.22 63.58
C SER A 505 60.72 106.55 64.30
N GLN A 506 59.44 106.80 64.60
CA GLN A 506 59.01 107.96 65.41
C GLN A 506 59.45 107.81 66.87
N MET A 507 59.43 106.60 67.42
CA MET A 507 59.90 106.29 68.77
C MET A 507 61.42 106.48 68.87
N ASP A 508 62.18 106.04 67.87
CA ASP A 508 63.63 106.29 67.77
C ASP A 508 63.93 107.78 67.56
N PHE A 509 63.12 108.51 66.80
CA PHE A 509 63.24 109.95 66.68
C PHE A 509 63.00 110.66 68.02
N VAL A 510 61.95 110.30 68.76
CA VAL A 510 61.66 110.85 70.10
C VAL A 510 62.74 110.46 71.10
N LYS A 511 63.24 109.23 71.05
CA LYS A 511 64.33 108.74 71.90
C LYS A 511 65.63 109.48 71.62
N ASN A 512 66.00 109.69 70.35
CA ASN A 512 67.18 110.45 69.96
C ASN A 512 67.05 111.95 70.27
N ASN A 513 65.86 112.53 70.17
CA ASN A 513 65.60 113.92 70.57
C ASN A 513 65.66 114.09 72.10
N SER A 514 65.16 113.10 72.85
CA SER A 514 65.25 113.06 74.31
C SER A 514 66.69 112.85 74.77
N ILE A 515 67.46 111.97 74.11
CA ILE A 515 68.90 111.78 74.36
C ILE A 515 69.67 113.08 74.07
N SER A 516 69.41 113.75 72.95
CA SER A 516 70.04 115.03 72.61
C SER A 516 69.70 116.15 73.62
N THR A 517 68.47 116.15 74.16
CA THR A 517 68.05 117.11 75.18
C THR A 517 68.70 116.82 76.54
N VAL A 518 68.84 115.54 76.91
CA VAL A 518 69.55 115.12 78.13
C VAL A 518 71.05 115.35 78.03
N GLU A 519 71.69 115.07 76.89
CA GLU A 519 73.10 115.39 76.64
C GLU A 519 73.36 116.90 76.72
N ARG A 520 72.46 117.71 76.15
CA ARG A 520 72.56 119.17 76.21
C ARG A 520 72.35 119.72 77.62
N LEU A 521 71.47 119.12 78.42
CA LEU A 521 71.29 119.47 79.84
C LEU A 521 72.47 119.00 80.70
N THR A 522 73.08 117.86 80.38
CA THR A 522 74.27 117.31 81.04
C THR A 522 75.50 118.18 80.76
N GLN A 523 75.75 118.56 79.50
CA GLN A 523 76.84 119.48 79.15
C GLN A 523 76.66 120.87 79.78
N LYS A 524 75.42 121.36 79.90
CA LYS A 524 75.15 122.65 80.55
C LYS A 524 75.31 122.57 82.08
N SER A 525 75.03 121.41 82.68
CA SER A 525 75.31 121.10 84.08
C SER A 525 76.81 120.98 84.36
N GLU A 526 77.56 120.31 83.48
CA GLU A 526 79.03 120.20 83.58
C GLU A 526 79.72 121.55 83.42
N GLN A 527 79.27 122.40 82.49
CA GLN A 527 79.77 123.78 82.36
C GLN A 527 79.46 124.63 83.60
N ALA A 528 78.30 124.45 84.24
CA ALA A 528 77.98 125.13 85.49
C ALA A 528 78.83 124.62 86.66
N MET A 529 79.05 123.31 86.77
CA MET A 529 79.91 122.69 87.78
C MET A 529 81.38 123.08 87.63
N SER A 530 81.88 123.19 86.40
CA SER A 530 83.24 123.67 86.14
C SER A 530 83.42 125.14 86.54
N LYS A 531 82.39 125.96 86.32
CA LYS A 531 82.40 127.39 86.69
C LYS A 531 82.24 127.62 88.21
N VAL A 532 81.51 126.73 88.89
CA VAL A 532 81.44 126.68 90.36
C VAL A 532 82.80 126.29 90.95
N ARG A 533 83.47 125.27 90.41
CA ARG A 533 84.84 124.90 90.83
C ARG A 533 85.86 126.02 90.62
N GLU A 534 85.74 126.77 89.52
CA GLU A 534 86.61 127.90 89.22
C GLU A 534 86.40 129.08 90.19
N LEU A 535 85.13 129.38 90.54
CA LEU A 535 84.78 130.38 91.55
C LEU A 535 85.15 129.95 92.97
N GLU A 536 85.07 128.65 93.29
CA GLU A 536 85.52 128.09 94.58
C GLU A 536 87.05 128.18 94.72
N ASN A 537 87.82 127.93 93.65
CA ASN A 537 89.27 128.11 93.66
C ASN A 537 89.66 129.58 93.86
N LEU A 538 88.98 130.52 93.20
CA LEU A 538 89.21 131.96 93.39
C LEU A 538 88.86 132.41 94.81
N LEU A 539 87.77 131.90 95.40
CA LEU A 539 87.39 132.21 96.79
C LEU A 539 88.40 131.64 97.81
N THR A 540 89.01 130.50 97.51
CA THR A 540 90.03 129.87 98.38
C THR A 540 91.36 130.61 98.29
N GLN A 541 91.70 131.16 97.13
CA GLN A 541 92.88 132.00 96.91
C GLN A 541 92.74 133.38 97.60
N GLU A 542 91.55 133.97 97.60
CA GLU A 542 91.27 135.24 98.30
C GLU A 542 91.31 135.11 99.83
N LYS A 543 90.93 133.94 100.37
CA LYS A 543 91.03 133.62 101.81
C LYS A 543 92.48 133.43 102.28
N ALA A 544 93.35 132.86 101.44
CA ALA A 544 94.77 132.68 101.76
C ALA A 544 95.51 134.03 101.84
N ASN A 545 95.24 134.95 100.89
CA ASN A 545 95.90 136.26 100.85
C ASN A 545 95.47 137.21 101.98
N GLY A 546 94.27 137.04 102.55
CA GLY A 546 93.82 137.78 103.73
C GLY A 546 94.50 137.35 105.04
N GLN A 547 95.08 136.15 105.08
CA GLN A 547 95.70 135.58 106.28
C GLN A 547 97.15 136.06 106.44
N ASP A 548 97.90 136.18 105.34
CA ASP A 548 99.27 136.71 105.34
C ASP A 548 99.35 138.20 105.68
N ALA A 549 98.33 139.00 105.30
CA ALA A 549 98.22 140.40 105.71
C ALA A 549 97.92 140.58 107.21
N LYS A 550 97.37 139.54 107.86
CA LYS A 550 97.07 139.54 109.31
C LYS A 550 98.31 139.18 110.13
N GLU A 551 99.13 138.24 109.66
CA GLU A 551 100.40 137.89 110.31
C GLU A 551 101.46 139.00 110.21
N ALA A 552 101.50 139.75 109.10
CA ALA A 552 102.39 140.91 108.99
C ALA A 552 102.01 142.05 109.96
N ARG A 553 100.72 142.27 110.22
CA ARG A 553 100.24 143.24 111.22
C ARG A 553 100.51 142.80 112.66
N VAL A 554 100.54 141.49 112.94
CA VAL A 554 100.91 140.96 114.26
C VAL A 554 102.42 141.14 114.51
N LYS A 555 103.28 140.87 113.53
CA LYS A 555 104.73 141.14 113.63
C LYS A 555 105.06 142.62 113.79
N LEU A 556 104.31 143.53 113.16
CA LEU A 556 104.47 144.98 113.37
C LEU A 556 104.02 145.43 114.77
N LYS A 557 103.07 144.71 115.39
CA LYS A 557 102.57 144.97 116.75
C LYS A 557 103.54 144.43 117.82
N GLU A 558 104.18 143.29 117.57
CA GLU A 558 105.22 142.72 118.43
C GLU A 558 106.53 143.55 118.43
N GLN A 559 106.91 144.18 117.31
CA GLN A 559 108.06 145.12 117.31
C GLN A 559 107.76 146.42 118.07
N ILE A 560 106.51 146.87 118.12
CA ILE A 560 106.09 148.05 118.90
C ILE A 560 105.96 147.73 120.40
N GLU A 561 105.62 146.49 120.79
CA GLU A 561 105.66 146.09 122.22
C GLU A 561 107.08 145.77 122.73
N PHE A 562 107.99 145.32 121.87
CA PHE A 562 109.41 145.18 122.24
C PHE A 562 110.08 146.55 122.52
N MET A 563 109.60 147.64 121.90
CA MET A 563 110.00 149.01 122.26
C MET A 563 109.48 149.46 123.65
N LYS A 564 108.42 148.84 124.20
CA LYS A 564 107.85 149.20 125.52
C LYS A 564 108.47 148.43 126.68
N HIS A 565 108.91 147.19 126.46
CA HIS A 565 109.44 146.33 127.53
C HIS A 565 110.90 146.67 127.93
N ASN A 566 111.70 147.23 127.01
CA ASN A 566 113.07 147.66 127.34
C ASN A 566 113.16 149.04 128.04
N GLN A 567 112.08 149.84 128.06
CA GLN A 567 112.00 151.08 128.85
C GLN A 567 111.53 150.85 130.30
N THR A 568 110.90 149.72 130.61
CA THR A 568 110.33 149.47 131.96
C THR A 568 111.28 148.65 132.86
N THR A 569 112.14 147.82 132.27
CA THR A 569 113.00 146.87 133.01
C THR A 569 114.28 147.52 133.61
N THR A 570 114.58 148.80 133.30
CA THR A 570 115.66 149.58 133.98
C THR A 570 115.14 150.44 135.14
N PHE A 571 113.84 150.76 135.19
CA PHE A 571 113.26 151.63 136.24
C PHE A 571 112.73 150.84 137.46
N GLU A 572 112.31 149.57 137.28
CA GLU A 572 111.90 148.68 138.40
C GLU A 572 113.07 147.92 139.05
N ARG A 573 114.25 147.95 138.41
CA ARG A 573 115.49 147.72 139.13
C ARG A 573 115.76 148.94 140.04
N LEU A 574 115.41 148.75 141.31
CA LEU A 574 116.46 148.79 142.34
C LEU A 574 117.03 150.20 142.67
N THR A 575 116.30 151.26 143.08
CA THR A 575 115.09 151.45 143.93
C THR A 575 114.97 150.52 145.14
N ASN A 576 114.83 149.21 144.93
CA ASN A 576 115.13 148.15 145.91
C ASN A 576 116.58 148.13 146.48
N THR A 577 117.46 149.07 146.10
CA THR A 577 118.77 149.28 146.78
C THR A 577 118.71 150.35 147.88
N ALA A 578 117.64 151.16 147.96
CA ALA A 578 117.47 152.12 149.04
C ALA A 578 116.90 151.49 150.34
N GLU A 579 115.98 150.52 150.26
CA GLU A 579 115.20 150.12 151.45
C GLU A 579 115.81 149.00 152.30
N ARG A 580 116.80 148.23 151.79
CA ARG A 580 117.43 147.15 152.60
C ARG A 580 118.64 147.57 153.44
N ALA A 581 119.27 148.73 153.22
CA ALA A 581 120.42 149.16 154.03
C ALA A 581 120.05 150.06 155.21
N ASN A 582 118.96 150.84 155.12
CA ASN A 582 118.46 151.62 156.25
C ASN A 582 117.91 150.72 157.39
N ALA A 583 117.53 149.48 157.08
CA ALA A 583 117.14 148.50 158.10
C ALA A 583 118.35 147.95 158.91
N LYS A 584 119.59 148.06 158.41
CA LYS A 584 120.77 147.48 159.07
C LYS A 584 121.51 148.43 160.01
N VAL A 585 121.13 149.71 160.03
CA VAL A 585 121.46 150.65 161.11
C VAL A 585 120.67 150.30 162.38
N LYS A 586 119.37 150.00 162.26
CA LYS A 586 118.51 149.78 163.43
C LYS A 586 118.80 148.52 164.25
N GLU A 587 119.42 147.49 163.69
CA GLU A 587 119.83 146.32 164.50
C GLU A 587 121.17 146.54 165.23
N LEU A 588 122.04 147.42 164.71
CA LEU A 588 123.29 147.78 165.38
C LEU A 588 123.12 148.85 166.46
N GLU A 589 122.01 149.60 166.46
CA GLU A 589 121.62 150.44 167.60
C GLU A 589 120.90 149.67 168.73
N ALA A 590 120.33 148.47 168.48
CA ALA A 590 119.53 147.75 169.49
C ALA A 590 120.27 146.61 170.21
N LYS A 591 121.30 146.00 169.60
CA LYS A 591 122.23 145.14 170.35
C LYS A 591 123.31 146.01 171.01
N LEU A 592 123.73 145.63 172.21
CA LEU A 592 125.00 146.00 172.82
C LEU A 592 125.15 147.40 173.47
N ALA A 593 124.02 148.07 173.71
CA ALA A 593 123.80 148.82 174.95
C ALA A 593 123.51 147.93 176.18
N GLU A 594 123.39 146.59 176.07
CA GLU A 594 123.28 145.70 177.27
C GLU A 594 124.63 145.39 177.93
N LEU A 595 125.73 145.54 177.21
CA LEU A 595 127.09 145.56 177.71
C LEU A 595 127.45 146.80 178.56
N GLY A 596 127.38 146.78 179.89
CA GLY A 596 128.22 147.71 180.68
C GLY A 596 129.72 147.39 180.52
N GLY A 597 130.59 148.40 180.63
CA GLY A 597 132.07 148.25 180.71
C GLY A 597 132.83 148.64 179.47
#